data_AF-A0A946LDF2-F1
#
_entry.id   AF-A0A946LDF2-F1
#
_cell.length_a   1.000
_cell.length_b   1.000
_cell.length_c   1.000
_cell.angle_alpha   90.00
_cell.angle_beta   90.00
_cell.angle_gamma   90.00
#
_symmetry.space_group_name_H-M   'P 1'
#
loop_
_entity.id
_entity.type
_entity.pdbx_description
1 polymer ?
#
loop_
_entity_poly.entity_id
_entity_poly.type
_entity_poly.pdbx_seq_one_letter_code
_entity_poly.pdbx_strand_id
1 'polypeptide(L)'
;MTEVAITQEQFTLLMEKMDRIESHMAQQQRRQQEMEELQRDLIPIGNHLFKLAIDELAEIGSEFQAEDLFFLLKRVLRDTNLLLKVFDQLENVMELSEDIQVLGKQIFNQGVQELDRLEREGYFAFAREGWQIVERVVTEFSEEDVRALADNVVVILKTVRNMTQPEIMAIANQSVDAIRETPDESKNISAFKLVKEMGSPQVKRGMSRMLNLLKAMGETPTE
;
A
#
# COMPACT_ATOMS: atom_id res chain seq x y z
N MET A 1 -67.84 45.44 33.44
CA MET A 1 -66.40 45.60 33.18
C MET A 1 -65.70 45.11 34.44
N THR A 2 -65.14 43.89 34.41
CA THR A 2 -64.52 43.28 35.58
C THR A 2 -63.02 43.39 35.40
N GLU A 3 -62.43 44.37 36.08
CA GLU A 3 -60.99 44.57 36.12
C GLU A 3 -60.41 43.47 37.02
N VAL A 4 -59.79 42.47 36.41
CA VAL A 4 -59.12 41.39 37.15
C VAL A 4 -57.82 41.96 37.69
N ALA A 5 -57.83 42.32 38.98
CA ALA A 5 -56.62 42.66 39.71
C ALA A 5 -55.73 41.41 39.78
N ILE A 6 -54.67 41.38 38.96
CA ILE A 6 -53.62 40.37 39.02
C ILE A 6 -53.00 40.47 40.41
N THR A 7 -53.18 39.45 41.25
CA THR A 7 -52.60 39.40 42.59
C THR A 7 -51.07 39.32 42.49
N GLN A 8 -50.35 40.01 43.38
CA GLN A 8 -48.88 40.06 43.36
C GLN A 8 -48.23 38.66 43.31
N GLU A 9 -48.89 37.66 43.90
CA GLU A 9 -48.46 36.26 43.86
C GLU A 9 -48.48 35.65 42.43
N GLN A 10 -49.49 35.99 41.62
CA GLN A 10 -49.53 35.57 40.21
C GLN A 10 -48.44 36.24 39.38
N PHE A 11 -48.10 37.49 39.70
CA PHE A 11 -47.01 38.21 39.04
C PHE A 11 -45.65 37.59 39.36
N THR A 12 -45.41 37.21 40.62
CA THR A 12 -44.16 36.54 41.03
C THR A 12 -44.03 35.15 40.40
N LEU A 13 -45.11 34.36 40.36
CA LEU A 13 -45.12 33.05 39.68
C LEU A 13 -44.93 33.16 38.16
N LEU A 14 -45.42 34.24 37.54
CA LEU A 14 -45.21 34.50 36.12
C LEU A 14 -43.76 34.87 35.85
N MET A 15 -43.14 35.65 36.74
CA MET A 15 -41.75 36.09 36.64
C MET A 15 -40.80 34.89 36.80
N GLU A 16 -41.04 34.02 37.78
CA GLU A 16 -40.28 32.77 37.95
C GLU A 16 -40.41 31.83 36.73
N LYS A 17 -41.60 31.75 36.13
CA LYS A 17 -41.81 30.99 34.89
C LYS A 17 -41.13 31.65 33.68
N MET A 18 -41.14 32.98 33.59
CA MET A 18 -40.42 33.72 32.56
C MET A 18 -38.91 33.51 32.68
N ASP A 19 -38.34 33.59 33.88
CA ASP A 19 -36.90 33.35 34.13
C ASP A 19 -36.50 31.90 33.78
N ARG A 20 -37.37 30.94 34.08
CA ARG A 20 -37.17 29.54 33.70
C ARG A 20 -37.28 29.33 32.19
N ILE A 21 -38.21 29.99 31.51
CA ILE A 21 -38.32 29.92 30.03
C ILE A 21 -37.13 30.62 29.37
N GLU A 22 -36.68 31.75 29.91
CA GLU A 22 -35.55 32.52 29.39
C GLU A 22 -34.24 31.72 29.49
N SER A 23 -34.01 31.05 30.62
CA SER A 23 -32.84 30.15 30.77
C SER A 23 -32.87 28.96 29.79
N HIS A 24 -34.04 28.37 29.53
CA HIS A 24 -34.20 27.32 28.52
C HIS A 24 -34.03 27.84 27.09
N MET A 25 -34.54 29.04 26.78
CA MET A 25 -34.37 29.68 25.47
C MET A 25 -32.92 30.10 25.22
N ALA A 26 -32.22 30.60 26.24
CA ALA A 26 -30.80 30.97 26.13
C ALA A 26 -29.92 29.76 25.80
N GLN A 27 -30.18 28.60 26.42
CA GLN A 27 -29.47 27.35 26.05
C GLN A 27 -29.85 26.86 24.65
N GLN A 28 -31.12 27.01 24.26
CA GLN A 28 -31.58 26.57 22.94
C GLN A 28 -31.02 27.45 21.82
N GLN A 29 -30.89 28.76 22.03
CA GLN A 29 -30.23 29.68 21.10
C GLN A 29 -28.75 29.37 20.95
N ARG A 30 -28.03 29.08 22.04
CA ARG A 30 -26.61 28.69 21.96
C ARG A 30 -26.43 27.42 21.14
N ARG A 31 -27.25 26.39 21.37
CA ARG A 31 -27.22 25.18 20.54
C ARG A 31 -27.54 25.44 19.08
N GLN A 32 -28.49 26.33 18.77
CA GLN A 32 -28.77 26.70 17.38
C GLN A 32 -27.57 27.40 16.73
N GLN A 33 -26.91 28.31 17.45
CA GLN A 33 -25.72 29.00 16.96
C GLN A 33 -24.54 28.03 16.74
N GLU A 34 -24.28 27.13 17.69
CA GLU A 34 -23.25 26.09 17.56
C GLU A 34 -23.54 25.15 16.38
N MET A 35 -24.81 24.83 16.12
CA MET A 35 -25.21 24.03 14.96
C MET A 35 -25.08 24.81 13.65
N GLU A 36 -25.41 26.10 13.62
CA GLU A 36 -25.21 26.95 12.45
C GLU A 36 -23.73 27.15 12.13
N GLU A 37 -22.88 27.28 13.15
CA GLU A 37 -21.42 27.36 13.02
C GLU A 37 -20.86 26.04 12.50
N LEU A 38 -21.24 24.91 13.10
CA LEU A 38 -20.86 23.59 12.61
C LEU A 38 -21.32 23.36 11.17
N GLN A 39 -22.54 23.76 10.79
CA GLN A 39 -23.00 23.69 9.40
C GLN A 39 -22.13 24.56 8.48
N ARG A 40 -21.81 25.78 8.92
CA ARG A 40 -20.98 26.72 8.15
C ARG A 40 -19.55 26.20 7.95
N ASP A 41 -19.02 25.46 8.91
CA ASP A 41 -17.66 24.91 8.86
C ASP A 41 -17.61 23.54 8.14
N LEU A 42 -18.64 22.72 8.29
CA LEU A 42 -18.74 21.42 7.62
C LEU A 42 -19.05 21.54 6.13
N ILE A 43 -19.84 22.53 5.70
CA ILE A 43 -20.19 22.69 4.27
C ILE A 43 -18.94 22.87 3.39
N PRO A 44 -17.97 23.75 3.72
CA PRO A 44 -16.71 23.89 2.98
C PRO A 44 -15.86 22.62 3.01
N ILE A 45 -15.75 21.95 4.16
CA ILE A 45 -14.95 20.73 4.32
C ILE A 45 -15.55 19.60 3.49
N GLY A 46 -16.87 19.43 3.53
CA GLY A 46 -17.59 18.45 2.71
C GLY A 46 -17.39 18.71 1.21
N ASN A 47 -17.47 19.97 0.78
CA ASN A 47 -17.20 20.34 -0.61
C ASN A 47 -15.76 20.05 -1.04
N HIS A 48 -14.77 20.26 -0.15
CA HIS A 48 -13.37 19.91 -0.45
C HIS A 48 -13.13 18.41 -0.49
N LEU A 49 -13.70 17.64 0.44
CA LEU A 49 -13.58 16.19 0.45
C LEU A 49 -14.21 15.57 -0.81
N PHE A 50 -15.37 16.09 -1.26
CA PHE A 50 -15.99 15.66 -2.51
C PHE A 50 -15.12 15.95 -3.73
N LYS A 51 -14.53 17.16 -3.80
CA LYS A 51 -13.64 17.52 -4.90
C LYS A 51 -12.37 16.67 -4.90
N LEU A 52 -11.74 16.49 -3.73
CA LEU A 52 -10.54 15.66 -3.59
C LEU A 52 -10.83 14.20 -3.97
N ALA A 53 -11.98 13.66 -3.57
CA ALA A 53 -12.41 12.32 -3.98
C ALA A 53 -12.62 12.24 -5.51
N ILE A 54 -13.19 13.26 -6.15
CA ILE A 54 -13.35 13.29 -7.62
C ILE A 54 -11.99 13.36 -8.31
N ASP A 55 -11.08 14.19 -7.83
CA ASP A 55 -9.76 14.40 -8.42
C ASP A 55 -8.87 13.15 -8.25
N GLU A 56 -8.88 12.52 -7.07
CA GLU A 56 -8.12 11.30 -6.78
C GLU A 56 -8.71 10.07 -7.50
N LEU A 57 -10.04 9.98 -7.60
CA LEU A 57 -10.70 8.89 -8.34
C LEU A 57 -10.52 9.03 -9.85
N ALA A 58 -10.34 10.24 -10.39
CA ALA A 58 -9.97 10.46 -11.79
C ALA A 58 -8.54 9.98 -12.11
N GLU A 59 -7.69 9.83 -11.10
CA GLU A 59 -6.33 9.27 -11.21
C GLU A 59 -6.34 7.73 -11.22
N ILE A 60 -7.39 7.10 -10.66
CA ILE A 60 -7.61 5.64 -10.64
C ILE A 60 -8.34 5.20 -11.93
N GLY A 61 -7.71 5.41 -13.08
CA GLY A 61 -8.06 4.74 -14.35
C GLY A 61 -9.41 5.09 -14.98
N SER A 62 -9.51 4.89 -16.30
CA SER A 62 -10.65 5.29 -17.16
C SER A 62 -11.99 4.58 -16.91
N GLU A 63 -12.13 3.80 -15.84
CA GLU A 63 -13.33 3.00 -15.55
C GLU A 63 -14.26 3.63 -14.50
N PHE A 64 -13.80 4.60 -13.72
CA PHE A 64 -14.60 5.24 -12.67
C PHE A 64 -14.91 6.70 -13.04
N GLN A 65 -16.17 7.00 -13.38
CA GLN A 65 -16.60 8.35 -13.74
C GLN A 65 -17.15 9.10 -12.51
N ALA A 66 -17.02 10.43 -12.48
CA ALA A 66 -17.60 11.26 -11.42
C ALA A 66 -19.13 11.05 -11.31
N GLU A 67 -19.78 10.75 -12.43
CA GLU A 67 -21.18 10.35 -12.54
C GLU A 67 -21.51 9.09 -11.71
N ASP A 68 -20.60 8.13 -11.62
CA ASP A 68 -20.79 6.89 -10.87
C ASP A 68 -20.79 7.16 -9.36
N LEU A 69 -19.97 8.10 -8.88
CA LEU A 69 -19.97 8.54 -7.48
C LEU A 69 -21.32 9.18 -7.10
N PHE A 70 -21.86 10.04 -7.97
CA PHE A 70 -23.19 10.63 -7.76
C PHE A 70 -24.30 9.57 -7.84
N PHE A 71 -24.15 8.55 -8.68
CA PHE A 71 -25.09 7.43 -8.76
C PHE A 71 -25.07 6.58 -7.48
N LEU A 72 -23.88 6.27 -6.96
CA LEU A 72 -23.71 5.56 -5.69
C LEU A 72 -24.30 6.36 -4.52
N LEU A 73 -24.01 7.65 -4.42
CA LEU A 73 -24.57 8.52 -3.39
C LEU A 73 -26.10 8.54 -3.46
N LYS A 74 -26.68 8.72 -4.65
CA LYS A 74 -28.14 8.67 -4.84
C LYS A 74 -28.71 7.29 -4.51
N ARG A 75 -27.99 6.20 -4.79
CA ARG A 75 -28.42 4.84 -4.50
C ARG A 75 -28.45 4.58 -2.98
N VAL A 76 -27.42 5.00 -2.25
CA VAL A 76 -27.36 4.91 -0.78
C VAL A 76 -28.47 5.75 -0.14
N LEU A 77 -28.68 6.98 -0.60
CA LEU A 77 -29.74 7.85 -0.08
C LEU A 77 -31.15 7.33 -0.38
N ARG A 78 -31.32 6.62 -1.51
CA ARG A 78 -32.60 6.04 -1.93
C ARG A 78 -32.88 4.71 -1.25
N ASP A 79 -31.86 3.94 -0.91
CA ASP A 79 -32.01 2.61 -0.31
C ASP A 79 -31.90 2.67 1.22
N THR A 80 -32.94 3.22 1.85
CA THR A 80 -33.04 3.29 3.31
C THR A 80 -33.03 1.91 3.96
N ASN A 81 -33.44 0.86 3.25
CA ASN A 81 -33.37 -0.52 3.75
C ASN A 81 -31.94 -1.03 3.89
N LEU A 82 -31.03 -0.55 3.04
CA LEU A 82 -29.60 -0.88 3.13
C LEU A 82 -28.98 -0.24 4.38
N LEU A 83 -29.37 1.00 4.69
CA LEU A 83 -28.98 1.66 5.94
C LEU A 83 -29.54 0.95 7.17
N LEU A 84 -30.83 0.57 7.13
CA LEU A 84 -31.47 -0.17 8.23
C LEU A 84 -30.77 -1.51 8.48
N LYS A 85 -30.46 -2.28 7.42
CA LYS A 85 -29.71 -3.53 7.56
C LYS A 85 -28.32 -3.34 8.16
N VAL A 86 -27.64 -2.24 7.85
CA VAL A 86 -26.34 -1.91 8.47
C VAL A 86 -26.52 -1.56 9.95
N PHE A 87 -27.57 -0.82 10.31
CA PHE A 87 -27.90 -0.56 11.72
C PHE A 87 -28.24 -1.84 12.48
N ASP A 88 -29.02 -2.74 11.90
CA ASP A 88 -29.33 -4.05 12.50
C ASP A 88 -28.04 -4.88 12.66
N GLN A 89 -27.12 -4.82 11.71
CA GLN A 89 -25.82 -5.49 11.81
C GLN A 89 -24.95 -4.89 12.92
N LEU A 90 -24.97 -3.56 13.09
CA LEU A 90 -24.27 -2.88 14.18
C LEU A 90 -24.87 -3.24 15.54
N GLU A 91 -26.19 -3.41 15.65
CA GLU A 91 -26.87 -3.87 16.87
C GLU A 91 -26.39 -5.26 17.28
N ASN A 92 -26.31 -6.19 16.33
CA ASN A 92 -25.76 -7.54 16.57
C ASN A 92 -24.27 -7.53 16.98
N VAL A 93 -23.48 -6.56 16.49
CA VAL A 93 -22.07 -6.38 16.90
C VAL A 93 -21.96 -5.74 18.29
N MET A 94 -22.90 -4.86 18.65
CA MET A 94 -22.95 -4.26 19.99
C MET A 94 -23.33 -5.28 21.06
N GLU A 95 -24.22 -6.24 20.75
CA GLU A 95 -24.51 -7.41 21.61
C GLU A 95 -23.27 -8.29 21.82
N LEU A 96 -22.41 -8.42 20.80
CA LEU A 96 -21.11 -9.12 20.91
C LEU A 96 -20.08 -8.33 21.76
N SER A 97 -20.28 -7.02 21.99
CA SER A 97 -19.30 -6.16 22.66
C SER A 97 -19.13 -6.45 24.16
N GLU A 98 -20.18 -6.96 24.81
CA GLU A 98 -20.13 -7.39 26.21
C GLU A 98 -19.24 -8.63 26.39
N ASP A 99 -19.26 -9.57 25.42
CA ASP A 99 -18.40 -10.76 25.41
C ASP A 99 -16.96 -10.48 24.94
N ILE A 100 -16.77 -9.45 24.10
CA ILE A 100 -15.46 -9.00 23.61
C ILE A 100 -14.61 -8.38 24.72
N GLN A 101 -15.18 -7.81 25.78
CA GLN A 101 -14.37 -7.18 26.83
C GLN A 101 -13.40 -8.15 27.54
N VAL A 102 -13.80 -9.41 27.70
CA VAL A 102 -13.00 -10.43 28.41
C VAL A 102 -12.05 -11.13 27.45
N LEU A 103 -12.52 -11.52 26.26
CA LEU A 103 -11.69 -12.18 25.23
C LEU A 103 -10.71 -11.21 24.56
N GLY A 104 -11.12 -9.95 24.40
CA GLY A 104 -10.35 -8.90 23.76
C GLY A 104 -9.03 -8.61 24.45
N LYS A 105 -8.98 -8.65 25.80
CA LYS A 105 -7.71 -8.48 26.52
C LYS A 105 -6.70 -9.59 26.22
N GLN A 106 -7.17 -10.83 26.09
CA GLN A 106 -6.29 -11.97 25.83
C GLN A 106 -5.81 -12.00 24.38
N ILE A 107 -6.72 -11.73 23.43
CA ILE A 107 -6.39 -11.60 22.01
C ILE A 107 -5.47 -10.40 21.77
N PHE A 108 -5.72 -9.27 22.43
CA PHE A 108 -4.87 -8.08 22.37
C PHE A 108 -3.46 -8.38 22.89
N ASN A 109 -3.34 -9.01 24.06
CA ASN A 109 -2.03 -9.35 24.62
C ASN A 109 -1.27 -10.36 23.74
N GLN A 110 -1.95 -11.36 23.17
CA GLN A 110 -1.34 -12.29 22.22
C GLN A 110 -0.93 -11.59 20.91
N GLY A 111 -1.78 -10.70 20.39
CA GLY A 111 -1.46 -9.91 19.21
C GLY A 111 -0.25 -9.00 19.42
N VAL A 112 -0.18 -8.32 20.56
CA VAL A 112 0.98 -7.47 20.91
C VAL A 112 2.25 -8.29 21.05
N GLN A 113 2.19 -9.47 21.69
CA GLN A 113 3.36 -10.36 21.80
C GLN A 113 3.84 -10.86 20.44
N GLU A 114 2.91 -11.22 19.56
CA GLU A 114 3.26 -11.70 18.23
C GLU A 114 3.81 -10.58 17.34
N LEU A 115 3.26 -9.37 17.44
CA LEU A 115 3.80 -8.20 16.75
C LEU A 115 5.18 -7.81 17.27
N ASP A 116 5.41 -7.86 18.59
CA ASP A 116 6.73 -7.62 19.20
C ASP A 116 7.74 -8.70 18.77
N ARG A 117 7.32 -9.96 18.66
CA ARG A 117 8.14 -11.04 18.09
C ARG A 117 8.53 -10.76 16.64
N LEU A 118 7.56 -10.39 15.80
CA LEU A 118 7.79 -10.05 14.40
C LEU A 118 8.70 -8.83 14.24
N GLU A 119 8.57 -7.84 15.12
CA GLU A 119 9.45 -6.68 15.17
C GLU A 119 10.88 -7.07 15.53
N ARG A 120 11.07 -7.85 16.60
CA ARG A 120 12.40 -8.34 17.04
C ARG A 120 13.08 -9.25 16.03
N GLU A 121 12.31 -10.08 15.34
CA GLU A 121 12.79 -10.94 14.26
C GLU A 121 13.05 -10.15 12.96
N GLY A 122 12.69 -8.86 12.92
CA GLY A 122 13.02 -7.96 11.81
C GLY A 122 12.05 -8.02 10.63
N TYR A 123 10.89 -8.67 10.78
CA TYR A 123 9.89 -8.77 9.71
C TYR A 123 9.36 -7.41 9.28
N PHE A 124 9.17 -6.45 10.20
CA PHE A 124 8.74 -5.10 9.83
C PHE A 124 9.80 -4.32 9.05
N ALA A 125 11.08 -4.50 9.38
CA ALA A 125 12.16 -3.89 8.63
C ALA A 125 12.21 -4.48 7.22
N PHE A 126 12.16 -5.80 7.10
CA PHE A 126 12.12 -6.48 5.81
C PHE A 126 10.89 -6.08 4.98
N ALA A 127 9.70 -6.00 5.58
CA ALA A 127 8.48 -5.58 4.89
C ALA A 127 8.56 -4.13 4.41
N ARG A 128 9.14 -3.23 5.21
CA ARG A 128 9.33 -1.82 4.84
C ARG A 128 10.31 -1.65 3.68
N GLU A 129 11.44 -2.35 3.71
CA GLU A 129 12.41 -2.33 2.62
C GLU A 129 11.85 -3.03 1.36
N GLY A 130 11.13 -4.14 1.55
CA GLY A 130 10.41 -4.83 0.48
C GLY A 130 9.35 -3.94 -0.18
N TRP A 131 8.64 -3.12 0.60
CA TRP A 131 7.66 -2.18 0.07
C TRP A 131 8.29 -1.14 -0.85
N GLN A 132 9.47 -0.61 -0.52
CA GLN A 132 10.18 0.32 -1.41
C GLN A 132 10.58 -0.33 -2.74
N ILE A 133 10.94 -1.61 -2.71
CA ILE A 133 11.23 -2.37 -3.94
C ILE A 133 9.95 -2.52 -4.76
N VAL A 134 8.83 -2.89 -4.13
CA VAL A 134 7.53 -3.01 -4.79
C VAL A 134 7.08 -1.68 -5.39
N GLU A 135 7.23 -0.57 -4.68
CA GLU A 135 6.87 0.76 -5.15
C GLU A 135 7.69 1.18 -6.38
N ARG A 136 9.01 0.93 -6.38
CA ARG A 136 9.87 1.15 -7.55
C ARG A 136 9.49 0.26 -8.72
N VAL A 137 9.13 -0.99 -8.45
CA VAL A 137 8.68 -1.92 -9.48
C VAL A 137 7.35 -1.45 -10.08
N VAL A 138 6.37 -1.06 -9.27
CA VAL A 138 5.05 -0.59 -9.75
C VAL A 138 5.14 0.77 -10.47
N THR A 139 6.10 1.63 -10.11
CA THR A 139 6.30 2.92 -10.78
C THR A 139 7.09 2.80 -12.09
N GLU A 140 8.02 1.85 -12.21
CA GLU A 140 8.83 1.66 -13.42
C GLU A 140 8.24 0.62 -14.38
N PHE A 141 7.43 -0.32 -13.90
CA PHE A 141 6.89 -1.44 -14.67
C PHE A 141 5.37 -1.35 -14.77
N SER A 142 4.84 -1.67 -15.94
CA SER A 142 3.39 -1.74 -16.18
C SER A 142 2.75 -2.94 -15.47
N GLU A 143 1.42 -2.97 -15.35
CA GLU A 143 0.69 -4.13 -14.78
C GLU A 143 1.05 -5.44 -15.49
N GLU A 144 1.26 -5.39 -16.81
CA GLU A 144 1.63 -6.54 -17.63
C GLU A 144 3.05 -7.04 -17.30
N ASP A 145 3.98 -6.10 -17.07
CA ASP A 145 5.35 -6.42 -16.66
C ASP A 145 5.41 -7.04 -15.26
N VAL A 146 4.60 -6.54 -14.32
CA VAL A 146 4.51 -7.09 -12.96
C VAL A 146 3.96 -8.52 -12.99
N ARG A 147 2.96 -8.79 -13.85
CA ARG A 147 2.39 -10.13 -14.01
C ARG A 147 3.41 -11.09 -14.63
N ALA A 148 4.13 -10.66 -15.67
CA ALA A 148 5.22 -11.44 -16.26
C ALA A 148 6.36 -11.71 -15.25
N LEU A 149 6.68 -10.74 -14.39
CA LEU A 149 7.66 -10.92 -13.32
C LEU A 149 7.18 -11.95 -12.29
N ALA A 150 5.93 -11.88 -11.84
CA ALA A 150 5.37 -12.82 -10.87
C ALA A 150 5.42 -14.27 -11.39
N ASP A 151 5.09 -14.48 -12.65
CA ASP A 151 5.11 -15.80 -13.28
C ASP A 151 6.54 -16.36 -13.43
N ASN A 152 7.53 -15.47 -13.59
CA ASN A 152 8.92 -15.85 -13.85
C ASN A 152 9.87 -15.66 -12.64
N VAL A 153 9.38 -15.17 -11.50
CA VAL A 153 10.23 -14.80 -10.35
C VAL A 153 11.07 -15.97 -9.86
N VAL A 154 10.50 -17.18 -9.82
CA VAL A 154 11.22 -18.40 -9.41
C VAL A 154 12.34 -18.75 -10.40
N VAL A 155 12.10 -18.58 -11.69
CA VAL A 155 13.10 -18.82 -12.74
C VAL A 155 14.22 -17.80 -12.65
N ILE A 156 13.89 -16.51 -12.51
CA ILE A 156 14.85 -15.42 -12.35
C ILE A 156 15.73 -15.67 -11.12
N LEU A 157 15.13 -15.98 -9.96
CA LEU A 157 15.89 -16.26 -8.73
C LEU A 157 16.80 -17.49 -8.88
N LYS A 158 16.34 -18.55 -9.55
CA LYS A 158 17.18 -19.73 -9.87
C LYS A 158 18.33 -19.36 -10.80
N THR A 159 18.09 -18.54 -11.81
CA THR A 159 19.12 -18.06 -12.75
C THR A 159 20.15 -17.21 -12.06
N VAL A 160 19.73 -16.23 -11.25
CA VAL A 160 20.63 -15.40 -10.42
C VAL A 160 21.47 -16.30 -9.52
N ARG A 161 20.85 -17.22 -8.79
CA ARG A 161 21.57 -18.20 -7.96
C ARG A 161 22.60 -18.99 -8.77
N ASN A 162 22.24 -19.45 -9.97
CA ASN A 162 23.13 -20.21 -10.85
C ASN A 162 24.30 -19.35 -11.38
N MET A 163 24.06 -18.09 -11.71
CA MET A 163 25.11 -17.15 -12.13
C MET A 163 26.06 -16.78 -10.98
N THR A 164 25.55 -16.74 -9.75
CA THR A 164 26.35 -16.49 -8.55
C THR A 164 27.11 -17.72 -8.04
N GLN A 165 27.05 -18.87 -8.73
CA GLN A 165 27.83 -20.04 -8.34
C GLN A 165 29.34 -19.75 -8.41
N PRO A 166 30.16 -20.29 -7.48
CA PRO A 166 31.59 -20.01 -7.40
C PRO A 166 32.36 -20.22 -8.71
N GLU A 167 31.98 -21.24 -9.48
CA GLU A 167 32.61 -21.60 -10.74
C GLU A 167 32.40 -20.52 -11.82
N ILE A 168 31.19 -19.96 -11.92
CA ILE A 168 30.84 -18.91 -12.88
C ILE A 168 31.53 -17.60 -12.49
N MET A 169 31.50 -17.26 -11.21
CA MET A 169 32.19 -16.08 -10.67
C MET A 169 33.71 -16.16 -10.88
N ALA A 170 34.31 -17.34 -10.72
CA ALA A 170 35.74 -17.54 -10.97
C ALA A 170 36.11 -17.29 -12.44
N ILE A 171 35.28 -17.75 -13.40
CA ILE A 171 35.50 -17.49 -14.84
C ILE A 171 35.35 -16.00 -15.14
N ALA A 172 34.34 -15.35 -14.59
CA ALA A 172 34.11 -13.91 -14.77
C ALA A 172 35.31 -13.08 -14.25
N ASN A 173 35.76 -13.35 -13.02
CA ASN A 173 36.90 -12.66 -12.42
C ASN A 173 38.20 -12.89 -13.21
N GLN A 174 38.50 -14.15 -13.57
CA GLN A 174 39.67 -14.48 -14.40
C GLN A 174 39.66 -13.76 -15.76
N SER A 175 38.48 -13.59 -16.36
CA SER A 175 38.33 -12.89 -17.63
C SER A 175 38.56 -11.39 -17.48
N VAL A 176 38.03 -10.78 -16.40
CA VAL A 176 38.26 -9.37 -16.08
C VAL A 176 39.74 -9.10 -15.80
N ASP A 177 40.41 -9.98 -15.06
CA ASP A 177 41.84 -9.86 -14.76
C ASP A 177 42.68 -9.95 -16.04
N ALA A 178 42.35 -10.89 -16.94
CA ALA A 178 43.03 -11.03 -18.23
C ALA A 178 42.84 -9.81 -19.17
N ILE A 179 41.72 -9.08 -19.05
CA ILE A 179 41.46 -7.85 -19.82
C ILE A 179 42.19 -6.65 -19.19
N ARG A 180 42.29 -6.61 -17.86
CA ARG A 180 42.99 -5.55 -17.13
C ARG A 180 44.51 -5.62 -17.29
N GLU A 181 45.04 -6.79 -17.55
CA GLU A 181 46.45 -7.00 -17.85
C GLU A 181 46.75 -6.39 -19.23
N THR A 182 46.95 -5.07 -19.29
CA THR A 182 47.33 -4.35 -20.51
C THR A 182 48.52 -5.05 -21.15
N PRO A 183 48.37 -5.56 -22.39
CA PRO A 183 49.50 -6.11 -23.13
C PRO A 183 50.57 -5.02 -23.21
N ASP A 184 51.78 -5.37 -22.79
CA ASP A 184 52.94 -4.48 -22.92
C ASP A 184 53.12 -4.17 -24.42
N GLU A 185 52.65 -2.99 -24.85
CA GLU A 185 52.64 -2.56 -26.27
C GLU A 185 54.05 -2.60 -26.89
N SER A 186 55.09 -2.63 -26.06
CA SER A 186 56.49 -2.74 -26.46
C SER A 186 56.89 -4.14 -26.98
N LYS A 187 56.10 -5.19 -26.72
CA LYS A 187 56.38 -6.55 -27.18
C LYS A 187 55.62 -6.84 -28.47
N ASN A 188 56.28 -6.63 -29.60
CA ASN A 188 55.82 -7.14 -30.90
C ASN A 188 55.59 -8.66 -30.84
N ILE A 189 54.33 -9.07 -30.77
CA ILE A 189 53.96 -10.48 -30.81
C ILE A 189 54.15 -10.96 -32.26
N SER A 190 55.14 -11.81 -32.48
CA SER A 190 55.40 -12.39 -33.80
C SER A 190 54.28 -13.35 -34.21
N ALA A 191 53.87 -13.31 -35.48
CA ALA A 191 52.88 -14.23 -36.07
C ALA A 191 53.21 -15.72 -35.80
N PHE A 192 54.50 -16.07 -35.76
CA PHE A 192 54.93 -17.43 -35.43
C PHE A 192 54.66 -17.80 -33.96
N LYS A 193 54.83 -16.85 -33.03
CA LYS A 193 54.51 -17.08 -31.61
C LYS A 193 53.01 -17.30 -31.41
N LEU A 194 52.16 -16.55 -32.10
CA LEU A 194 50.71 -16.75 -32.07
C LEU A 194 50.32 -18.17 -32.51
N VAL A 195 50.84 -18.65 -33.64
CA VAL A 195 50.58 -20.01 -34.12
C VAL A 195 51.08 -21.07 -33.12
N LYS A 196 52.24 -20.85 -32.49
CA LYS A 196 52.76 -21.74 -31.44
C LYS A 196 51.86 -21.73 -30.19
N GLU A 197 51.35 -20.57 -29.78
CA GLU A 197 50.47 -20.43 -28.61
C GLU A 197 49.08 -21.03 -28.82
N MET A 198 48.54 -20.99 -30.03
CA MET A 198 47.32 -21.73 -30.38
C MET A 198 47.46 -23.24 -30.12
N GLY A 199 48.68 -23.77 -30.22
CA GLY A 199 49.00 -25.16 -29.91
C GLY A 199 49.13 -25.48 -28.41
N SER A 200 49.06 -24.48 -27.52
CA SER A 200 49.27 -24.66 -26.08
C SER A 200 48.18 -25.51 -25.42
N PRO A 201 48.51 -26.26 -24.36
CA PRO A 201 47.52 -27.04 -23.60
C PRO A 201 46.37 -26.18 -23.05
N GLN A 202 46.65 -24.94 -22.66
CA GLN A 202 45.66 -23.99 -22.13
C GLN A 202 44.65 -23.58 -23.20
N VAL A 203 45.11 -23.15 -24.38
CA VAL A 203 44.23 -22.76 -25.50
C VAL A 203 43.41 -23.95 -25.99
N LYS A 204 44.00 -25.13 -26.11
CA LYS A 204 43.28 -26.37 -26.48
C LYS A 204 42.18 -26.74 -25.48
N ARG A 205 42.44 -26.60 -24.17
CA ARG A 205 41.41 -26.83 -23.13
C ARG A 205 40.30 -25.79 -23.22
N GLY A 206 40.63 -24.51 -23.47
CA GLY A 206 39.66 -23.44 -23.69
C GLY A 206 38.75 -23.71 -24.90
N MET A 207 39.36 -24.06 -26.04
CA MET A 207 38.62 -24.46 -27.25
C MET A 207 37.71 -25.66 -27.02
N SER A 208 38.16 -26.68 -26.29
CA SER A 208 37.33 -27.85 -25.95
C SER A 208 36.11 -27.46 -25.10
N ARG A 209 36.29 -26.59 -24.10
CA ARG A 209 35.17 -26.05 -23.30
C ARG A 209 34.20 -25.25 -24.15
N MET A 210 34.71 -24.39 -25.04
CA MET A 210 33.88 -23.60 -25.96
C MET A 210 33.10 -24.50 -26.93
N LEU A 211 33.72 -25.55 -27.45
CA LEU A 211 33.04 -26.56 -28.28
C LEU A 211 31.95 -27.30 -27.50
N ASN A 212 32.16 -27.62 -26.22
CA ASN A 212 31.14 -28.25 -25.39
C ASN A 212 29.97 -27.29 -25.10
N LEU A 213 30.25 -26.00 -24.87
CA LEU A 213 29.19 -24.98 -24.73
C LEU A 213 28.39 -24.83 -26.02
N LEU A 214 29.06 -24.79 -27.17
CA LEU A 214 28.39 -24.75 -28.48
C LEU A 214 27.51 -25.99 -28.72
N LYS A 215 27.96 -27.17 -28.30
CA LYS A 215 27.14 -28.39 -28.35
C LYS A 215 25.91 -28.29 -27.44
N ALA A 216 26.09 -27.84 -26.19
CA ALA A 216 24.99 -27.67 -25.25
C ALA A 216 23.96 -26.61 -25.72
N MET A 217 24.39 -25.56 -26.42
CA MET A 217 23.47 -24.58 -27.03
C MET A 217 22.76 -25.11 -28.27
N GLY A 218 23.37 -26.07 -28.99
CA GLY A 218 22.77 -26.75 -30.14
C GLY A 218 21.84 -27.90 -29.76
N GLU A 219 21.95 -28.42 -28.53
CA GLU A 219 20.96 -29.27 -27.90
C GLU A 219 19.77 -28.40 -27.49
N THR A 220 18.85 -28.16 -28.42
CA THR A 220 17.56 -27.52 -28.09
C THR A 220 16.90 -28.31 -26.96
N PRO A 221 16.38 -27.65 -25.90
CA PRO A 221 15.36 -28.27 -25.07
C PRO A 221 14.17 -28.54 -25.99
N THR A 222 13.97 -29.80 -26.38
CA THR A 222 12.66 -30.23 -26.88
C THR A 222 11.65 -29.96 -25.76
N GLU A 223 10.57 -29.27 -26.13
CA GLU A 223 9.42 -28.84 -25.31
C GLU A 223 9.15 -29.64 -24.03
#